data_AF-A0A7X6UW20-F1
#
_entry.id   AF-A0A7X6UW20-F1
#
_cell.length_a   1.000
_cell.length_b   1.000
_cell.length_c   1.000
_cell.angle_alpha   90.00
_cell.angle_beta   90.00
_cell.angle_gamma   90.00
#
_symmetry.space_group_name_H-M   'P 1'
#
loop_
_entity.id
_entity.type
_entity.pdbx_description
1 polymer ?
#
loop_
_entity_poly.entity_id
_entity_poly.type
_entity_poly.pdbx_seq_one_letter_code
_entity_poly.pdbx_strand_id
1 'polypeptide(L)'
;MTILLKEKAILILLLFFFLVSCSTDAPEIPVPPGVKAGIYQLRPNTFWAGDSIEKYLSHGVVMVGQPGAQYELSFVQDKSVVAPKLRLYRLFPHEDRLRYVNEQLLKAEIRDNRYVYEFSPQGSAQVFWLTVLEDEGERWEGIVKGLHYEGHGANSDSLNVNLWFAGEFNGFAQNMGVQDLAQQLKSDLLKYYTPVGFKIGDIRVLQAHEHPQYGHLFPSQEKVVVEDFENRFDSLNFGFDATYYRAIDLLMVHSFQKYGVLGLSPLYGFNIREGMGGVILLATHGPGMMGIEKMTVAEISKTAMHEMGHFFGLRHTTTTARDLLAYLDASLYEDGLSDTPWCPGLEDLSQVDISMSFAYTALRKVANFPDYCPDFKNLMFPYAYEGEAEQFSTQQGEIMLKNLRLYP
;
A
#
# COMPACT_ATOMS: atom_id res chain seq x y z
N MET A 1 44.10 -28.87 2.98
CA MET A 1 44.42 -27.47 2.67
C MET A 1 43.10 -26.76 2.34
N THR A 2 42.21 -26.59 3.32
CA THR A 2 42.00 -25.40 4.19
C THR A 2 41.57 -24.13 3.43
N ILE A 3 40.39 -23.58 3.85
CA ILE A 3 40.01 -22.14 3.93
C ILE A 3 39.51 -21.52 2.60
N LEU A 4 38.36 -20.83 2.40
CA LEU A 4 37.35 -20.04 3.18
C LEU A 4 36.11 -19.93 2.22
N LEU A 5 34.85 -20.28 2.53
CA LEU A 5 33.83 -19.62 3.36
C LEU A 5 33.54 -18.14 3.05
N LYS A 6 32.24 -17.87 2.77
CA LYS A 6 31.40 -16.70 3.15
C LYS A 6 30.96 -15.71 2.06
N GLU A 7 29.66 -15.41 2.15
CA GLU A 7 28.97 -14.16 1.78
C GLU A 7 28.67 -13.90 0.29
N LYS A 8 27.55 -14.48 -0.17
CA LYS A 8 26.64 -13.80 -1.10
C LYS A 8 25.20 -14.03 -0.65
N ALA A 9 24.80 -13.32 0.40
CA ALA A 9 23.39 -13.08 0.67
C ALA A 9 22.95 -11.99 -0.33
N ILE A 10 22.02 -12.35 -1.20
CA ILE A 10 21.37 -11.46 -2.15
C ILE A 10 20.49 -10.51 -1.33
N LEU A 11 20.90 -9.24 -1.23
CA LEU A 11 20.12 -8.15 -0.65
C LEU A 11 19.38 -7.46 -1.79
N ILE A 12 18.09 -7.76 -1.94
CA ILE A 12 17.14 -6.99 -2.74
C ILE A 12 16.16 -6.40 -1.74
N LEU A 13 16.24 -5.08 -1.48
CA LEU A 13 15.05 -4.24 -1.28
C LEU A 13 15.40 -2.74 -1.34
N LEU A 14 14.72 -2.10 -2.29
CA LEU A 14 14.47 -0.68 -2.55
C LEU A 14 14.44 0.27 -1.34
N LEU A 15 15.12 1.41 -1.46
CA LEU A 15 14.67 2.77 -1.07
C LEU A 15 15.83 3.77 -1.31
N PHE A 16 15.67 4.70 -2.25
CA PHE A 16 16.65 5.77 -2.54
C PHE A 16 16.34 7.01 -1.70
N PHE A 17 17.38 7.60 -1.10
CA PHE A 17 17.28 8.75 -0.21
C PHE A 17 18.02 9.95 -0.74
N PHE A 18 17.34 11.09 -0.78
CA PHE A 18 17.97 12.38 -0.48
C PHE A 18 16.98 13.20 0.35
N LEU A 19 17.40 13.63 1.54
CA LEU A 19 17.39 15.03 2.00
C LEU A 19 17.90 15.15 3.46
N VAL A 20 18.95 15.96 3.57
CA VAL A 20 19.53 16.75 4.68
C VAL A 20 19.30 16.30 6.14
N SER A 21 20.42 15.80 6.69
CA SER A 21 20.67 15.47 8.10
C SER A 21 20.68 16.68 9.03
N CYS A 22 20.03 16.51 10.19
CA CYS A 22 20.62 16.93 11.46
C CYS A 22 20.17 15.95 12.54
N SER A 23 20.91 14.86 12.76
CA SER A 23 20.81 14.12 14.03
C SER A 23 22.15 13.56 14.47
N THR A 24 22.45 13.83 15.73
CA THR A 24 23.53 13.28 16.56
C THR A 24 23.73 11.79 16.33
N ASP A 25 25.01 11.37 16.25
CA ASP A 25 25.45 9.98 16.19
C ASP A 25 24.84 9.14 17.33
N ALA A 26 23.68 8.52 17.06
CA ALA A 26 23.13 7.49 17.91
C ALA A 26 23.89 6.19 17.63
N PRO A 27 24.37 5.47 18.65
CA PRO A 27 25.12 4.23 18.44
C PRO A 27 24.23 3.21 17.71
N GLU A 28 24.70 2.75 16.54
CA GLU A 28 24.14 1.57 15.87
C GLU A 28 24.28 0.37 16.82
N ILE A 29 23.16 -0.09 17.38
CA ILE A 29 23.10 -1.38 18.11
C ILE A 29 22.94 -2.45 17.04
N PRO A 30 23.51 -3.67 17.12
CA PRO A 30 23.21 -4.78 16.21
C PRO A 30 21.77 -5.32 16.37
N VAL A 31 21.11 -5.73 15.27
CA VAL A 31 19.80 -6.39 15.29
C VAL A 31 20.03 -7.72 15.98
N PRO A 32 19.16 -8.12 16.93
CA PRO A 32 19.30 -9.43 17.57
C PRO A 32 19.50 -10.55 16.53
N PRO A 33 20.46 -11.46 16.72
CA PRO A 33 20.69 -12.58 15.82
C PRO A 33 19.39 -13.36 15.54
N GLY A 34 19.10 -13.64 14.27
CA GLY A 34 17.92 -14.41 13.86
C GLY A 34 16.69 -13.58 13.50
N VAL A 35 16.75 -12.26 13.62
CA VAL A 35 15.71 -11.38 13.07
C VAL A 35 15.82 -11.34 11.54
N LYS A 36 14.85 -11.93 10.85
CA LYS A 36 14.67 -11.77 9.40
C LYS A 36 13.95 -10.45 9.14
N ALA A 37 14.63 -9.33 9.44
CA ALA A 37 14.05 -8.00 9.29
C ALA A 37 13.46 -7.83 7.89
N GLY A 38 12.22 -7.34 7.82
CA GLY A 38 11.63 -6.81 6.59
C GLY A 38 10.94 -7.80 5.66
N ILE A 39 10.77 -9.09 6.02
CA ILE A 39 9.93 -9.99 5.23
C ILE A 39 8.44 -9.64 5.40
N TYR A 40 8.02 -9.38 6.64
CA TYR A 40 6.61 -9.12 6.94
C TYR A 40 6.41 -7.68 7.42
N GLN A 41 5.38 -7.05 6.87
CA GLN A 41 4.96 -5.70 7.23
C GLN A 41 3.55 -5.75 7.81
N LEU A 42 3.39 -5.17 8.99
CA LEU A 42 2.10 -5.00 9.65
C LEU A 42 1.66 -3.55 9.57
N ARG A 43 0.43 -3.34 9.12
CA ARG A 43 -0.11 -2.02 8.85
C ARG A 43 -1.38 -1.79 9.67
N PRO A 44 -1.65 -0.55 10.07
CA PRO A 44 -2.68 -0.27 11.07
C PRO A 44 -4.08 -0.47 10.49
N ASN A 45 -5.00 -0.88 11.34
CA ASN A 45 -6.42 -1.10 11.04
C ASN A 45 -6.66 -2.17 9.97
N THR A 46 -5.70 -3.07 9.77
CA THR A 46 -5.80 -4.13 8.76
C THR A 46 -6.18 -5.41 9.44
N PHE A 47 -7.15 -6.11 8.86
CA PHE A 47 -7.38 -7.48 9.24
C PHE A 47 -6.32 -8.35 8.53
N TRP A 48 -5.82 -9.31 9.28
CA TRP A 48 -4.78 -10.22 8.82
C TRP A 48 -5.26 -11.64 9.05
N ALA A 49 -5.67 -12.31 7.99
CA ALA A 49 -6.10 -13.71 8.03
C ALA A 49 -4.94 -14.71 7.95
N GLY A 50 -3.70 -14.22 7.75
CA GLY A 50 -2.51 -15.08 7.68
C GLY A 50 -1.88 -15.40 9.03
N ASP A 51 -1.12 -16.48 9.12
CA ASP A 51 -0.43 -16.92 10.35
C ASP A 51 1.03 -16.43 10.44
N SER A 52 1.61 -15.97 9.33
CA SER A 52 3.01 -15.56 9.26
C SER A 52 3.34 -14.39 10.19
N ILE A 53 2.57 -13.30 10.19
CA ILE A 53 2.87 -12.14 11.06
C ILE A 53 2.83 -12.55 12.53
N GLU A 54 1.84 -13.35 12.95
CA GLU A 54 1.75 -13.82 14.33
C GLU A 54 2.99 -14.67 14.70
N LYS A 55 3.38 -15.59 13.82
CA LYS A 55 4.56 -16.45 14.00
C LYS A 55 5.87 -15.66 14.10
N TYR A 56 5.98 -14.56 13.36
CA TYR A 56 7.22 -13.79 13.25
C TYR A 56 7.24 -12.49 14.06
N LEU A 57 6.17 -12.12 14.78
CA LEU A 57 6.12 -10.89 15.57
C LEU A 57 7.26 -10.79 16.59
N SER A 58 7.58 -11.90 17.27
CA SER A 58 8.72 -12.00 18.20
C SER A 58 10.09 -11.98 17.51
N HIS A 59 10.13 -12.23 16.20
CA HIS A 59 11.32 -12.35 15.37
C HIS A 59 11.60 -11.11 14.50
N GLY A 60 10.78 -10.06 14.58
CA GLY A 60 10.96 -8.85 13.76
C GLY A 60 9.94 -8.71 12.65
N VAL A 61 8.84 -8.03 12.96
CA VAL A 61 7.88 -7.51 11.96
C VAL A 61 8.08 -6.00 11.85
N VAL A 62 7.93 -5.46 10.65
CA VAL A 62 7.98 -4.02 10.43
C VAL A 62 6.58 -3.42 10.54
N MET A 63 6.35 -2.57 11.53
CA MET A 63 5.14 -1.76 11.66
C MET A 63 5.33 -0.37 11.06
N VAL A 64 4.24 0.20 10.53
CA VAL A 64 4.24 1.55 9.93
C VAL A 64 3.38 2.49 10.75
N GLY A 65 3.92 3.65 11.13
CA GLY A 65 3.23 4.69 11.90
C GLY A 65 3.30 6.08 11.27
N GLN A 66 2.25 6.88 11.43
CA GLN A 66 2.10 8.24 10.97
C GLN A 66 2.23 9.25 12.12
N PRO A 67 2.94 10.37 11.93
CA PRO A 67 3.10 11.37 12.98
C PRO A 67 1.74 11.94 13.41
N GLY A 68 1.56 12.12 14.72
CA GLY A 68 0.32 12.65 15.30
C GLY A 68 -0.81 11.63 15.50
N ALA A 69 -0.61 10.36 15.10
CA ALA A 69 -1.53 9.26 15.41
C ALA A 69 -1.10 8.47 16.67
N GLN A 70 -2.06 7.77 17.25
CA GLN A 70 -1.87 6.80 18.34
C GLN A 70 -2.01 5.38 17.80
N TYR A 71 -1.20 4.46 18.32
CA TYR A 71 -1.20 3.08 17.89
C TYR A 71 -1.33 2.13 19.06
N GLU A 72 -2.05 1.04 18.81
CA GLU A 72 -2.19 -0.08 19.73
C GLU A 72 -1.76 -1.36 19.02
N LEU A 73 -0.82 -2.10 19.61
CA LEU A 73 -0.54 -3.49 19.25
C LEU A 73 -1.10 -4.38 20.35
N SER A 74 -1.92 -5.37 20.01
CA SER A 74 -2.43 -6.30 21.01
C SER A 74 -2.51 -7.73 20.50
N PHE A 75 -2.37 -8.70 21.40
CA PHE A 75 -2.57 -10.13 21.11
C PHE A 75 -3.06 -10.88 22.36
N VAL A 76 -3.62 -12.07 22.15
CA VAL A 76 -4.20 -12.87 23.24
C VAL A 76 -3.18 -13.19 24.32
N GLN A 77 -3.58 -13.02 25.58
CA GLN A 77 -2.76 -13.33 26.74
C GLN A 77 -2.56 -14.84 26.90
N ASP A 78 -1.31 -15.26 26.94
CA ASP A 78 -0.93 -16.57 27.47
C ASP A 78 -0.60 -16.44 28.97
N LYS A 79 -1.47 -16.98 29.82
CA LYS A 79 -1.34 -16.93 31.28
C LYS A 79 -0.26 -17.85 31.84
N SER A 80 0.32 -18.72 31.01
CA SER A 80 1.40 -19.65 31.41
C SER A 80 2.80 -19.03 31.35
N VAL A 81 2.94 -17.86 30.71
CA VAL A 81 4.21 -17.16 30.54
C VAL A 81 4.14 -15.75 31.13
N VAL A 82 5.31 -15.18 31.43
CA VAL A 82 5.41 -13.78 31.84
C VAL A 82 5.07 -12.88 30.64
N ALA A 83 4.39 -11.77 30.91
CA ALA A 83 4.03 -10.80 29.89
C ALA A 83 5.29 -10.22 29.23
N PRO A 84 5.49 -10.38 27.91
CA PRO A 84 6.67 -9.87 27.25
C PRO A 84 6.67 -8.33 27.24
N LYS A 85 7.86 -7.75 27.15
CA LYS A 85 8.00 -6.34 26.77
C LYS A 85 8.10 -6.22 25.25
N LEU A 86 7.52 -5.17 24.69
CA LEU A 86 7.65 -4.84 23.28
C LEU A 86 8.77 -3.81 23.12
N ARG A 87 9.85 -4.21 22.44
CA ARG A 87 10.90 -3.30 22.03
C ARG A 87 10.62 -2.80 20.62
N LEU A 88 10.64 -1.49 20.46
CA LEU A 88 10.52 -0.82 19.16
C LEU A 88 11.87 -0.26 18.75
N TYR A 89 12.35 -0.72 17.60
CA TYR A 89 13.52 -0.14 16.94
C TYR A 89 13.05 0.72 15.78
N ARG A 90 13.34 2.02 15.83
CA ARG A 90 13.03 2.89 14.71
C ARG A 90 14.02 2.64 13.60
N LEU A 91 13.50 2.33 12.43
CA LEU A 91 14.27 2.09 11.23
C LEU A 91 14.53 3.42 10.54
N PHE A 92 15.79 3.62 10.16
CA PHE A 92 16.22 4.76 9.38
C PHE A 92 17.04 4.29 8.20
N PRO A 93 16.85 4.94 7.07
CA PRO A 93 17.73 4.75 5.94
C PRO A 93 19.10 5.38 6.14
N HIS A 94 20.15 4.73 5.64
CA HIS A 94 21.48 5.32 5.60
C HIS A 94 22.32 4.76 4.45
N GLU A 95 22.50 5.58 3.42
CA GLU A 95 23.29 5.29 2.21
C GLU A 95 22.87 3.97 1.56
N ASP A 96 23.52 2.86 1.92
CA ASP A 96 23.33 1.54 1.33
C ASP A 96 22.70 0.52 2.30
N ARG A 97 22.27 0.95 3.49
CA ARG A 97 21.75 0.06 4.53
C ARG A 97 20.65 0.68 5.37
N LEU A 98 19.84 -0.19 5.95
CA LEU A 98 18.90 0.17 6.99
C LEU A 98 19.64 0.24 8.34
N ARG A 99 19.65 1.41 8.95
CA ARG A 99 20.04 1.61 10.35
C ARG A 99 18.82 1.51 11.25
N TYR A 100 19.07 1.33 12.52
CA TYR A 100 18.03 1.37 13.53
C TYR A 100 18.59 1.87 14.84
N VAL A 101 17.70 2.49 15.61
CA VAL A 101 17.98 2.91 16.97
C VAL A 101 16.90 2.36 17.88
N ASN A 102 17.26 2.06 19.12
CA ASN A 102 16.24 1.77 20.11
C ASN A 102 15.42 3.04 20.35
N GLU A 103 14.11 2.97 20.13
CA GLU A 103 13.22 4.12 20.37
C GLU A 103 12.43 3.93 21.67
N GLN A 104 11.81 2.76 21.86
CA GLN A 104 10.96 2.50 23.02
C GLN A 104 11.08 1.06 23.51
N LEU A 105 10.84 0.88 24.82
CA LEU A 105 10.62 -0.41 25.45
C LEU A 105 9.33 -0.33 26.28
N LEU A 106 8.31 -1.04 25.84
CA LEU A 106 6.95 -0.94 26.36
C LEU A 106 6.62 -2.19 27.19
N LYS A 107 6.03 -1.97 28.37
CA LYS A 107 5.46 -3.06 29.16
C LYS A 107 4.04 -3.31 28.69
N ALA A 108 3.64 -4.58 28.63
CA ALA A 108 2.26 -4.93 28.33
C ALA A 108 1.33 -4.43 29.44
N GLU A 109 0.23 -3.81 29.05
CA GLU A 109 -0.97 -3.71 29.86
C GLU A 109 -1.84 -4.94 29.60
N ILE A 110 -2.48 -5.49 30.63
CA ILE A 110 -3.43 -6.59 30.46
C ILE A 110 -4.84 -5.99 30.42
N ARG A 111 -5.48 -6.05 29.24
CA ARG A 111 -6.88 -5.65 29.03
C ARG A 111 -7.64 -6.79 28.37
N ASP A 112 -8.77 -7.19 28.93
CA ASP A 112 -9.67 -8.20 28.36
C ASP A 112 -9.00 -9.50 27.88
N ASN A 113 -8.08 -10.05 28.69
CA ASN A 113 -7.22 -11.20 28.37
C ASN A 113 -6.34 -11.00 27.14
N ARG A 114 -5.86 -9.78 26.89
CA ARG A 114 -4.89 -9.45 25.86
C ARG A 114 -3.70 -8.72 26.46
N TYR A 115 -2.53 -8.96 25.90
CA TYR A 115 -1.37 -8.07 26.08
C TYR A 115 -1.54 -6.89 25.14
N VAL A 116 -1.49 -5.68 25.69
CA VAL A 116 -1.71 -4.44 24.95
C VAL A 116 -0.52 -3.50 25.11
N TYR A 117 -0.05 -2.95 23.98
CA TYR A 117 1.03 -1.98 23.91
C TYR A 117 0.55 -0.75 23.16
N GLU A 118 0.50 0.39 23.86
CA GLU A 118 0.18 1.68 23.27
C GLU A 118 1.44 2.49 23.02
N PHE A 119 1.50 3.16 21.87
CA PHE A 119 2.62 4.02 21.50
C PHE A 119 2.21 5.06 20.46
N SER A 120 3.05 6.08 20.30
CA SER A 120 2.84 7.14 19.31
C SER A 120 4.17 7.52 18.67
N PRO A 121 4.21 7.75 17.34
CA PRO A 121 5.41 8.20 16.66
C PRO A 121 5.89 9.54 17.22
N GLN A 122 7.20 9.64 17.43
CA GLN A 122 7.85 10.90 17.77
C GLN A 122 8.39 11.56 16.49
N GLY A 123 8.14 12.87 16.33
CA GLY A 123 8.62 13.67 15.20
C GLY A 123 7.54 14.00 14.17
N SER A 124 7.98 14.58 13.04
CA SER A 124 7.11 15.13 11.99
C SER A 124 6.98 14.27 10.74
N ALA A 125 7.68 13.14 10.69
CA ALA A 125 7.70 12.23 9.55
C ALA A 125 7.17 10.85 9.95
N GLN A 126 6.78 10.09 8.94
CA GLN A 126 6.40 8.69 9.07
C GLN A 126 7.53 7.88 9.74
N VAL A 127 7.15 6.83 10.45
CA VAL A 127 8.07 5.94 11.17
C VAL A 127 7.85 4.48 10.75
N PHE A 128 8.95 3.77 10.67
CA PHE A 128 8.97 2.31 10.52
C PHE A 128 9.58 1.72 11.78
N TRP A 129 8.89 0.77 12.39
CA TRP A 129 9.35 0.10 13.60
C TRP A 129 9.60 -1.38 13.36
N LEU A 130 10.79 -1.84 13.69
CA LEU A 130 11.05 -3.27 13.85
C LEU A 130 10.68 -3.68 15.28
N THR A 131 9.77 -4.65 15.40
CA THR A 131 9.29 -5.16 16.69
C THR A 131 10.14 -6.30 17.21
N VAL A 132 10.45 -6.31 18.51
CA VAL A 132 10.99 -7.49 19.20
C VAL A 132 10.24 -7.67 20.52
N LEU A 133 9.71 -8.88 20.73
CA LEU A 133 9.17 -9.26 22.03
C LEU A 133 10.28 -9.86 22.88
N GLU A 134 10.46 -9.37 24.09
CA GLU A 134 11.53 -9.81 25.00
C GLU A 134 11.02 -10.12 26.41
N ASP A 135 11.69 -11.06 27.07
CA ASP A 135 11.53 -11.37 28.49
C ASP A 135 12.92 -11.39 29.15
N GLU A 136 13.07 -10.65 30.25
CA GLU A 136 14.36 -10.45 30.95
C GLU A 136 15.57 -10.08 30.08
N GLY A 137 15.34 -9.48 28.90
CA GLY A 137 16.40 -9.07 27.96
C GLY A 137 16.76 -10.14 26.93
N GLU A 138 16.16 -11.33 27.02
CA GLU A 138 16.21 -12.38 26.03
C GLU A 138 14.97 -12.34 25.14
N ARG A 139 15.04 -12.96 23.96
CA ARG A 139 13.90 -13.03 23.03
C ARG A 139 12.78 -13.87 23.65
N TRP A 140 11.55 -13.38 23.54
CA TRP A 140 10.37 -14.11 24.00
C TRP A 140 9.97 -15.20 23.00
N GLU A 141 9.74 -16.42 23.50
CA GLU A 141 9.44 -17.61 22.68
C GLU A 141 8.00 -18.12 22.82
N GLY A 142 7.10 -17.32 23.40
CA GLY A 142 5.69 -17.66 23.48
C GLY A 142 4.95 -17.57 22.13
N ILE A 143 3.67 -17.96 22.16
CA ILE A 143 2.83 -17.98 20.96
C ILE A 143 2.00 -16.70 20.90
N VAL A 144 2.08 -16.00 19.77
CA VAL A 144 1.18 -14.87 19.44
C VAL A 144 -0.04 -15.44 18.73
N LYS A 145 -1.24 -15.00 19.13
CA LYS A 145 -2.51 -15.31 18.46
C LYS A 145 -3.46 -14.14 18.54
N GLY A 146 -4.32 -14.02 17.53
CA GLY A 146 -5.31 -12.96 17.45
C GLY A 146 -4.64 -11.60 17.55
N LEU A 147 -3.64 -11.36 16.71
CA LEU A 147 -2.88 -10.11 16.66
C LEU A 147 -3.74 -8.99 16.05
N HIS A 148 -3.75 -7.83 16.72
CA HIS A 148 -4.37 -6.61 16.21
C HIS A 148 -3.33 -5.50 16.23
N TYR A 149 -3.29 -4.73 15.15
CA TYR A 149 -2.54 -3.48 15.09
C TYR A 149 -3.49 -2.38 14.66
N GLU A 150 -3.89 -1.54 15.60
CA GLU A 150 -4.85 -0.46 15.38
C GLU A 150 -4.15 0.89 15.40
N GLY A 151 -4.63 1.79 14.53
CA GLY A 151 -4.19 3.17 14.46
C GLY A 151 -5.38 4.09 14.65
N HIS A 152 -5.25 5.05 15.54
CA HIS A 152 -6.24 6.08 15.80
C HIS A 152 -5.66 7.45 15.49
N GLY A 153 -6.30 8.15 14.56
CA GLY A 153 -5.97 9.52 14.18
C GLY A 153 -7.21 10.40 14.15
N ALA A 154 -6.99 11.71 14.13
CA ALA A 154 -8.05 12.71 14.12
C ALA A 154 -7.83 13.80 13.05
N ASN A 155 -7.01 13.52 12.03
CA ASN A 155 -6.52 14.55 11.13
C ASN A 155 -7.61 15.10 10.19
N SER A 156 -8.16 14.26 9.31
CA SER A 156 -9.17 14.67 8.34
C SER A 156 -10.07 13.50 7.94
N ASP A 157 -11.32 13.81 7.57
CA ASP A 157 -12.22 12.93 6.82
C ASP A 157 -12.46 13.44 5.38
N SER A 158 -11.77 14.51 4.99
CA SER A 158 -11.88 15.12 3.67
C SER A 158 -10.77 14.64 2.75
N LEU A 159 -11.13 14.41 1.49
CA LEU A 159 -10.25 13.90 0.45
C LEU A 159 -10.27 14.84 -0.76
N ASN A 160 -9.13 15.46 -1.03
CA ASN A 160 -8.88 16.17 -2.29
C ASN A 160 -8.05 15.27 -3.21
N VAL A 161 -8.10 15.52 -4.52
CA VAL A 161 -7.35 14.77 -5.52
C VAL A 161 -6.57 15.73 -6.40
N ASN A 162 -5.30 15.44 -6.61
CA ASN A 162 -4.50 16.03 -7.68
C ASN A 162 -4.42 15.01 -8.81
N LEU A 163 -4.89 15.38 -9.99
CA LEU A 163 -4.86 14.58 -11.21
C LEU A 163 -3.73 15.09 -12.10
N TRP A 164 -2.60 14.41 -12.04
CA TRP A 164 -1.39 14.76 -12.78
C TRP A 164 -1.34 14.07 -14.14
N PHE A 165 -0.86 14.77 -15.17
CA PHE A 165 -0.58 14.19 -16.48
C PHE A 165 0.92 14.21 -16.76
N ALA A 166 1.51 13.04 -16.96
CA ALA A 166 2.92 12.87 -17.27
C ALA A 166 3.14 12.48 -18.74
N GLY A 167 4.00 13.24 -19.42
CA GLY A 167 4.40 12.95 -20.77
C GLY A 167 3.38 13.36 -21.84
N GLU A 168 3.51 12.73 -23.01
CA GLU A 168 2.60 12.88 -24.13
C GLU A 168 1.19 12.39 -23.77
N PHE A 169 0.21 13.29 -23.87
CA PHE A 169 -1.20 12.98 -23.71
C PHE A 169 -2.00 13.48 -24.92
N ASN A 170 -2.72 12.58 -25.58
CA ASN A 170 -3.48 12.87 -26.80
C ASN A 170 -4.98 12.57 -26.66
N GLY A 171 -5.52 12.58 -25.43
CA GLY A 171 -6.93 12.33 -25.13
C GLY A 171 -7.24 10.86 -24.84
N PHE A 172 -8.47 10.61 -24.38
CA PHE A 172 -8.97 9.27 -24.07
C PHE A 172 -9.73 8.66 -25.26
N ALA A 173 -10.19 7.42 -25.10
CA ALA A 173 -11.09 6.80 -26.07
C ALA A 173 -12.34 7.67 -26.30
N GLN A 174 -13.02 7.47 -27.43
CA GLN A 174 -14.23 8.21 -27.79
C GLN A 174 -14.04 9.73 -27.89
N ASN A 175 -12.80 10.20 -28.10
CA ASN A 175 -12.43 11.62 -28.18
C ASN A 175 -12.73 12.43 -26.91
N MET A 176 -12.75 11.76 -25.75
CA MET A 176 -12.94 12.42 -24.46
C MET A 176 -11.66 13.11 -23.98
N GLY A 177 -11.83 14.20 -23.22
CA GLY A 177 -10.75 15.02 -22.71
C GLY A 177 -10.59 14.92 -21.18
N VAL A 178 -9.64 15.70 -20.67
CA VAL A 178 -9.26 15.70 -19.24
C VAL A 178 -10.43 16.10 -18.33
N GLN A 179 -11.27 17.04 -18.76
CA GLN A 179 -12.42 17.48 -17.96
C GLN A 179 -13.46 16.38 -17.80
N ASP A 180 -13.64 15.53 -18.82
CA ASP A 180 -14.56 14.40 -18.72
C ASP A 180 -14.08 13.37 -17.69
N LEU A 181 -12.76 13.10 -17.66
CA LEU A 181 -12.18 12.25 -16.62
C LEU A 181 -12.33 12.85 -15.23
N ALA A 182 -12.04 14.15 -15.05
CA ALA A 182 -12.20 14.81 -13.75
C ALA A 182 -13.65 14.77 -13.25
N GLN A 183 -14.62 14.96 -14.15
CA GLN A 183 -16.04 14.85 -13.82
C GLN A 183 -16.44 13.41 -13.46
N GLN A 184 -15.99 12.43 -14.23
CA GLN A 184 -16.24 11.01 -13.96
C GLN A 184 -15.64 10.58 -12.62
N LEU A 185 -14.39 10.95 -12.35
CA LEU A 185 -13.72 10.70 -11.07
C LEU A 185 -14.48 11.32 -9.90
N LYS A 186 -14.93 12.59 -10.03
CA LYS A 186 -15.73 13.24 -8.99
C LYS A 186 -17.02 12.49 -8.72
N SER A 187 -17.71 12.05 -9.78
CA SER A 187 -18.95 11.27 -9.67
C SER A 187 -18.72 9.93 -8.97
N ASP A 188 -17.67 9.20 -9.36
CA ASP A 188 -17.36 7.89 -8.79
C ASP A 188 -16.87 8.00 -7.34
N LEU A 189 -16.08 9.02 -7.00
CA LEU A 189 -15.71 9.31 -5.61
C LEU A 189 -16.94 9.58 -4.74
N LEU A 190 -17.88 10.40 -5.21
CA LEU A 190 -19.13 10.64 -4.50
C LEU A 190 -19.97 9.36 -4.38
N LYS A 191 -19.92 8.48 -5.38
CA LYS A 191 -20.66 7.22 -5.39
C LYS A 191 -20.08 6.18 -4.45
N TYR A 192 -18.76 6.00 -4.42
CA TYR A 192 -18.12 4.88 -3.70
C TYR A 192 -17.49 5.30 -2.37
N TYR A 193 -16.95 6.51 -2.25
CA TYR A 193 -16.24 6.96 -1.05
C TYR A 193 -17.11 7.76 -0.07
N THR A 194 -18.09 8.53 -0.55
CA THR A 194 -19.01 9.24 0.38
C THR A 194 -19.85 8.30 1.25
N PRO A 195 -20.39 7.17 0.76
CA PRO A 195 -21.13 6.24 1.62
C PRO A 195 -20.32 5.67 2.79
N VAL A 196 -19.00 5.53 2.63
CA VAL A 196 -18.08 5.07 3.69
C VAL A 196 -17.54 6.21 4.57
N GLY A 197 -18.04 7.44 4.37
CA GLY A 197 -17.79 8.58 5.27
C GLY A 197 -16.78 9.62 4.77
N PHE A 198 -16.27 9.51 3.55
CA PHE A 198 -15.33 10.49 3.00
C PHE A 198 -16.06 11.76 2.56
N LYS A 199 -15.51 12.93 2.91
CA LYS A 199 -15.93 14.23 2.36
C LYS A 199 -15.10 14.55 1.13
N ILE A 200 -15.69 14.37 -0.04
CA ILE A 200 -14.96 14.58 -1.31
C ILE A 200 -14.82 16.07 -1.59
N GLY A 201 -13.59 16.56 -1.52
CA GLY A 201 -13.21 17.93 -1.83
C GLY A 201 -12.91 18.14 -3.31
N ASP A 202 -11.91 18.96 -3.62
CA ASP A 202 -11.63 19.37 -4.99
C ASP A 202 -10.82 18.31 -5.77
N ILE A 203 -11.03 18.28 -7.09
CA ILE A 203 -10.15 17.58 -8.03
C ILE A 203 -9.42 18.64 -8.86
N ARG A 204 -8.09 18.67 -8.77
CA ARG A 204 -7.25 19.60 -9.51
C ARG A 204 -6.56 18.89 -10.65
N VAL A 205 -6.60 19.47 -11.84
CA VAL A 205 -5.90 18.95 -13.01
C VAL A 205 -4.57 19.65 -13.14
N LEU A 206 -3.50 18.88 -13.18
CA LEU A 206 -2.12 19.37 -13.17
C LEU A 206 -1.29 18.71 -14.27
N GLN A 207 -0.32 19.42 -14.79
CA GLN A 207 0.60 18.93 -15.80
C GLN A 207 1.98 18.70 -15.16
N ALA A 208 2.48 17.47 -15.20
CA ALA A 208 3.73 17.12 -14.52
C ALA A 208 4.91 17.94 -15.07
N HIS A 209 4.93 18.22 -16.38
CA HIS A 209 5.98 19.02 -17.03
C HIS A 209 6.03 20.49 -16.58
N GLU A 210 4.94 21.01 -16.00
CA GLU A 210 4.84 22.38 -15.46
C GLU A 210 5.32 22.46 -14.01
N HIS A 211 5.68 21.33 -13.39
CA HIS A 211 6.19 21.29 -12.03
C HIS A 211 7.48 22.14 -11.92
N PRO A 212 7.57 23.10 -10.97
CA PRO A 212 8.65 24.09 -10.94
C PRO A 212 10.05 23.48 -10.75
N GLN A 213 10.16 22.44 -9.93
CA GLN A 213 11.43 21.76 -9.64
C GLN A 213 11.63 20.49 -10.49
N TYR A 214 10.60 19.64 -10.60
CA TYR A 214 10.72 18.29 -11.18
C TYR A 214 10.09 18.12 -12.56
N GLY A 215 9.57 19.17 -13.19
CA GLY A 215 8.89 19.05 -14.48
C GLY A 215 9.78 18.54 -15.61
N HIS A 216 11.09 18.77 -15.51
CA HIS A 216 12.09 18.23 -16.43
C HIS A 216 12.17 16.69 -16.44
N LEU A 217 11.68 16.00 -15.40
CA LEU A 217 11.60 14.54 -15.34
C LEU A 217 10.43 13.96 -16.15
N PHE A 218 9.51 14.82 -16.61
CA PHE A 218 8.28 14.44 -17.31
C PHE A 218 8.05 15.26 -18.59
N PRO A 219 8.92 15.18 -19.61
CA PRO A 219 8.77 15.98 -20.83
C PRO A 219 7.45 15.72 -21.55
N SER A 220 6.68 16.77 -21.85
CA SER A 220 5.33 16.69 -22.46
C SER A 220 5.28 16.02 -23.84
N GLN A 221 6.42 15.82 -24.50
CA GLN A 221 6.53 15.23 -25.83
C GLN A 221 6.87 13.73 -25.79
N GLU A 222 7.18 13.19 -24.62
CA GLU A 222 7.64 11.81 -24.45
C GLU A 222 6.58 10.94 -23.80
N LYS A 223 6.43 9.71 -24.29
CA LYS A 223 5.55 8.73 -23.65
C LYS A 223 6.19 8.24 -22.36
N VAL A 224 5.47 8.38 -21.25
CA VAL A 224 5.88 7.79 -19.99
C VAL A 224 5.35 6.36 -19.92
N VAL A 225 6.21 5.40 -20.26
CA VAL A 225 5.95 3.97 -20.11
C VAL A 225 6.58 3.49 -18.81
N VAL A 226 5.79 2.83 -17.96
CA VAL A 226 6.21 2.42 -16.62
C VAL A 226 6.49 0.92 -16.57
N GLU A 227 7.70 0.54 -16.17
CA GLU A 227 8.05 -0.86 -15.90
C GLU A 227 7.78 -1.20 -14.43
N ASP A 228 8.24 -0.34 -13.52
CA ASP A 228 8.07 -0.43 -12.07
C ASP A 228 7.93 0.98 -11.46
N PHE A 229 7.62 1.06 -10.16
CA PHE A 229 7.53 2.33 -9.46
C PHE A 229 8.93 2.95 -9.26
N GLU A 230 9.11 4.17 -9.75
CA GLU A 230 10.38 4.91 -9.70
C GLU A 230 10.28 6.14 -8.78
N ASN A 231 11.37 6.51 -8.12
CA ASN A 231 11.39 7.67 -7.19
C ASN A 231 11.01 9.00 -7.87
N ARG A 232 11.17 9.11 -9.20
CA ARG A 232 10.76 10.31 -9.94
C ARG A 232 9.27 10.59 -9.80
N PHE A 233 8.42 9.56 -9.65
CA PHE A 233 6.97 9.78 -9.54
C PHE A 233 6.62 10.51 -8.24
N ASP A 234 7.22 10.08 -7.12
CA ASP A 234 7.06 10.75 -5.83
C ASP A 234 7.64 12.16 -5.79
N SER A 235 8.54 12.51 -6.72
CA SER A 235 9.09 13.88 -6.79
C SER A 235 8.01 14.94 -7.00
N LEU A 236 6.86 14.58 -7.59
CA LEU A 236 5.73 15.50 -7.80
C LEU A 236 5.06 15.93 -6.49
N ASN A 237 5.30 15.22 -5.39
CA ASN A 237 4.76 15.55 -4.08
C ASN A 237 5.60 16.61 -3.34
N PHE A 238 6.65 17.16 -3.94
CA PHE A 238 7.56 18.10 -3.28
C PHE A 238 7.56 19.49 -3.93
N GLY A 239 7.78 20.54 -3.14
CA GLY A 239 8.15 21.86 -3.67
C GLY A 239 7.03 22.69 -4.32
N PHE A 240 5.76 22.35 -4.08
CA PHE A 240 4.61 23.23 -4.33
C PHE A 240 4.24 24.11 -3.12
N ASP A 241 3.31 25.05 -3.32
CA ASP A 241 2.73 25.85 -2.22
C ASP A 241 1.79 24.99 -1.34
N ALA A 242 1.55 25.45 -0.10
CA ALA A 242 0.68 24.85 0.91
C ALA A 242 -0.70 24.40 0.38
N THR A 243 -1.19 25.06 -0.67
CA THR A 243 -2.48 24.83 -1.32
C THR A 243 -2.56 23.52 -2.12
N TYR A 244 -1.43 22.93 -2.50
CA TYR A 244 -1.35 21.68 -3.27
C TYR A 244 -1.28 20.43 -2.38
N TYR A 245 -0.88 20.59 -1.12
CA TYR A 245 -0.76 19.49 -0.16
C TYR A 245 -2.11 19.14 0.49
N ARG A 246 -2.22 17.93 1.03
CA ARG A 246 -3.47 17.32 1.55
C ARG A 246 -4.43 16.89 0.44
N ALA A 247 -3.85 16.29 -0.60
CA ALA A 247 -4.56 15.63 -1.68
C ALA A 247 -3.88 14.29 -1.97
N ILE A 248 -4.63 13.34 -2.53
CA ILE A 248 -4.06 12.13 -3.12
C ILE A 248 -3.63 12.44 -4.55
N ASP A 249 -2.44 12.01 -4.94
CA ASP A 249 -1.88 12.28 -6.24
C ASP A 249 -2.12 11.10 -7.18
N LEU A 250 -2.98 11.29 -8.18
CA LEU A 250 -3.22 10.35 -9.26
C LEU A 250 -2.40 10.78 -10.48
N LEU A 251 -1.33 10.06 -10.80
CA LEU A 251 -0.45 10.32 -11.92
C LEU A 251 -0.84 9.49 -13.15
N MET A 252 -1.37 10.16 -14.16
CA MET A 252 -1.65 9.59 -15.47
C MET A 252 -0.35 9.40 -16.24
N VAL A 253 -0.06 8.15 -16.60
CA VAL A 253 1.06 7.76 -17.47
C VAL A 253 0.53 7.18 -18.79
N HIS A 254 1.39 7.01 -19.79
CA HIS A 254 0.94 6.47 -21.08
C HIS A 254 0.46 5.01 -20.90
N SER A 255 1.34 4.12 -20.42
CA SER A 255 1.02 2.69 -20.27
C SER A 255 2.01 1.99 -19.34
N PHE A 256 1.66 0.81 -18.85
CA PHE A 256 2.59 -0.08 -18.16
C PHE A 256 3.19 -1.09 -19.15
N GLN A 257 4.49 -1.37 -19.01
CA GLN A 257 5.16 -2.42 -19.79
C GLN A 257 4.70 -3.82 -19.35
N LYS A 258 4.35 -3.95 -18.06
CA LYS A 258 3.79 -5.18 -17.51
C LYS A 258 2.37 -5.37 -17.99
N TYR A 259 2.15 -6.47 -18.70
CA TYR A 259 0.83 -6.77 -19.24
C TYR A 259 -0.24 -6.93 -18.17
N GLY A 260 -1.42 -6.44 -18.49
CA GLY A 260 -2.60 -6.51 -17.64
C GLY A 260 -2.54 -5.62 -16.40
N VAL A 261 -1.55 -4.73 -16.29
CA VAL A 261 -1.50 -3.69 -15.26
C VAL A 261 -2.08 -2.41 -15.83
N LEU A 262 -3.06 -1.84 -15.14
CA LEU A 262 -3.72 -0.58 -15.51
C LEU A 262 -3.53 0.52 -14.45
N GLY A 263 -3.11 0.12 -13.25
CA GLY A 263 -2.77 1.02 -12.15
C GLY A 263 -1.73 0.39 -11.24
N LEU A 264 -1.06 1.24 -10.45
CA LEU A 264 -0.18 0.85 -9.36
C LEU A 264 -0.37 1.82 -8.20
N SER A 265 -0.73 1.29 -7.03
CA SER A 265 -0.73 2.02 -5.77
C SER A 265 0.37 1.51 -4.81
N PRO A 266 1.00 2.37 -4.01
CA PRO A 266 1.61 1.92 -2.77
C PRO A 266 0.52 1.23 -1.94
N LEU A 267 0.80 0.01 -1.48
CA LEU A 267 -0.11 -0.68 -0.58
C LEU A 267 -0.01 0.01 0.78
N TYR A 268 -1.09 0.68 1.21
CA TYR A 268 -1.13 1.69 2.27
C TYR A 268 -0.23 2.87 1.92
N GLY A 269 -0.85 3.90 1.36
CA GLY A 269 -0.20 5.16 1.05
C GLY A 269 0.62 5.65 2.23
N PHE A 270 1.79 6.21 1.94
CA PHE A 270 2.73 6.61 2.96
C PHE A 270 2.47 8.05 3.43
N ASN A 271 1.83 8.89 2.62
CA ASN A 271 1.34 10.21 3.02
C ASN A 271 0.33 10.77 1.99
N ILE A 272 -0.46 11.78 2.39
CA ILE A 272 -1.36 12.58 1.51
C ILE A 272 -0.84 14.05 1.47
N ARG A 273 0.43 14.27 1.82
CA ARG A 273 1.05 15.59 1.99
C ARG A 273 2.30 15.66 1.12
N GLU A 274 3.25 16.51 1.49
CA GLU A 274 4.59 16.46 0.95
C GLU A 274 5.33 15.20 1.45
N GLY A 275 5.95 14.47 0.51
CA GLY A 275 6.74 13.28 0.82
C GLY A 275 6.55 12.11 -0.15
N MET A 276 7.32 11.06 0.06
CA MET A 276 7.30 9.84 -0.77
C MET A 276 6.11 8.91 -0.46
N GLY A 277 5.71 8.12 -1.46
CA GLY A 277 4.70 7.09 -1.34
C GLY A 277 3.27 7.63 -1.26
N GLY A 278 3.04 8.83 -1.80
CA GLY A 278 1.73 9.48 -1.90
C GLY A 278 1.09 9.40 -3.29
N VAL A 279 1.79 8.84 -4.29
CA VAL A 279 1.36 8.83 -5.69
C VAL A 279 0.80 7.47 -6.10
N ILE A 280 -0.36 7.49 -6.75
CA ILE A 280 -0.96 6.36 -7.47
C ILE A 280 -0.73 6.57 -8.96
N LEU A 281 -0.25 5.54 -9.67
CA LEU A 281 -0.05 5.58 -11.11
C LEU A 281 -1.27 4.98 -11.82
N LEU A 282 -1.75 5.61 -12.88
CA LEU A 282 -2.84 5.10 -13.71
C LEU A 282 -2.49 5.22 -15.20
N ALA A 283 -2.78 4.16 -15.96
CA ALA A 283 -2.54 4.17 -17.39
C ALA A 283 -3.66 4.91 -18.14
N THR A 284 -3.28 5.68 -19.16
CA THR A 284 -4.20 6.26 -20.14
C THR A 284 -4.41 5.35 -21.34
N HIS A 285 -3.49 4.42 -21.56
CA HIS A 285 -3.52 3.43 -22.63
C HIS A 285 -3.24 2.03 -22.09
N GLY A 286 -3.96 1.04 -22.61
CA GLY A 286 -3.87 -0.36 -22.19
C GLY A 286 -3.84 -1.33 -23.38
N PRO A 287 -3.65 -2.63 -23.13
CA PRO A 287 -3.70 -3.64 -24.18
C PRO A 287 -5.12 -3.78 -24.76
N GLY A 288 -5.25 -3.54 -26.06
CA GLY A 288 -6.44 -3.79 -26.87
C GLY A 288 -6.22 -4.90 -27.91
N MET A 289 -7.17 -5.07 -28.84
CA MET A 289 -7.10 -6.14 -29.84
C MET A 289 -5.99 -5.91 -30.87
N MET A 290 -5.63 -4.65 -31.13
CA MET A 290 -4.69 -4.24 -32.18
C MET A 290 -3.37 -3.67 -31.63
N GLY A 291 -3.13 -3.77 -30.33
CA GLY A 291 -1.94 -3.23 -29.66
C GLY A 291 -2.31 -2.39 -28.45
N ILE A 292 -1.53 -1.34 -28.17
CA ILE A 292 -1.83 -0.40 -27.10
C ILE A 292 -2.88 0.60 -27.60
N GLU A 293 -4.02 0.65 -26.92
CA GLU A 293 -5.19 1.46 -27.27
C GLU A 293 -5.53 2.43 -26.13
N LYS A 294 -6.16 3.56 -26.47
CA LYS A 294 -6.66 4.51 -25.47
C LYS A 294 -7.71 3.85 -24.59
N MET A 295 -7.61 4.07 -23.29
CA MET A 295 -8.64 3.65 -22.34
C MET A 295 -9.80 4.65 -22.32
N THR A 296 -10.98 4.17 -21.94
CA THR A 296 -12.14 5.02 -21.68
C THR A 296 -12.01 5.71 -20.33
N VAL A 297 -12.66 6.86 -20.15
CA VAL A 297 -12.67 7.57 -18.86
C VAL A 297 -13.27 6.71 -17.73
N ALA A 298 -14.23 5.85 -18.05
CA ALA A 298 -14.89 4.96 -17.10
C ALA A 298 -13.93 3.85 -16.62
N GLU A 299 -13.13 3.27 -17.51
CA GLU A 299 -12.10 2.29 -17.13
C GLU A 299 -11.05 2.93 -16.22
N ILE A 300 -10.51 4.09 -16.59
CA ILE A 300 -9.51 4.81 -15.79
C ILE A 300 -10.08 5.18 -14.41
N SER A 301 -11.31 5.71 -14.36
CA SER A 301 -11.96 6.08 -13.10
C SER A 301 -12.20 4.86 -12.20
N LYS A 302 -12.65 3.73 -12.76
CA LYS A 302 -12.81 2.49 -12.00
C LYS A 302 -11.48 1.97 -11.45
N THR A 303 -10.42 1.99 -12.26
CA THR A 303 -9.07 1.65 -11.80
C THR A 303 -8.61 2.60 -10.70
N ALA A 304 -8.88 3.91 -10.81
CA ALA A 304 -8.57 4.86 -9.75
C ALA A 304 -9.24 4.49 -8.42
N MET A 305 -10.54 4.14 -8.42
CA MET A 305 -11.24 3.76 -7.20
C MET A 305 -10.64 2.50 -6.55
N HIS A 306 -10.21 1.53 -7.36
CA HIS A 306 -9.53 0.33 -6.89
C HIS A 306 -8.17 0.64 -6.26
N GLU A 307 -7.32 1.38 -6.97
CA GLU A 307 -5.98 1.73 -6.48
C GLU A 307 -6.04 2.63 -5.24
N MET A 308 -7.01 3.54 -5.17
CA MET A 308 -7.26 4.32 -3.96
C MET A 308 -7.70 3.44 -2.79
N GLY A 309 -8.43 2.34 -3.04
CA GLY A 309 -8.71 1.32 -2.03
C GLY A 309 -7.43 0.72 -1.45
N HIS A 310 -6.48 0.31 -2.30
CA HIS A 310 -5.15 -0.13 -1.86
C HIS A 310 -4.39 0.93 -1.08
N PHE A 311 -4.44 2.18 -1.53
CA PHE A 311 -3.82 3.30 -0.83
C PHE A 311 -4.40 3.49 0.57
N PHE A 312 -5.71 3.34 0.76
CA PHE A 312 -6.35 3.43 2.08
C PHE A 312 -6.33 2.12 2.86
N GLY A 313 -5.63 1.11 2.35
CA GLY A 313 -5.31 -0.08 3.11
C GLY A 313 -6.21 -1.28 2.90
N LEU A 314 -6.89 -1.34 1.76
CA LEU A 314 -7.57 -2.55 1.33
C LEU A 314 -6.63 -3.47 0.56
N ARG A 315 -6.86 -4.78 0.67
CA ARG A 315 -6.24 -5.78 -0.20
C ARG A 315 -7.26 -6.24 -1.22
N HIS A 316 -6.82 -7.07 -2.15
CA HIS A 316 -7.75 -7.80 -2.99
C HIS A 316 -8.61 -8.73 -2.14
N THR A 317 -9.91 -8.79 -2.42
CA THR A 317 -10.83 -9.73 -1.75
C THR A 317 -10.41 -11.19 -1.93
N THR A 318 -9.66 -11.48 -3.00
CA THR A 318 -9.02 -12.77 -3.25
C THR A 318 -7.58 -12.54 -3.70
N THR A 319 -6.63 -13.21 -3.06
CA THR A 319 -5.21 -13.04 -3.37
C THR A 319 -4.84 -13.70 -4.71
N THR A 320 -4.09 -13.00 -5.56
CA THR A 320 -3.50 -13.56 -6.78
C THR A 320 -2.08 -14.08 -6.53
N ALA A 321 -1.50 -14.92 -7.40
CA ALA A 321 -0.08 -15.28 -7.24
C ALA A 321 0.87 -14.08 -7.31
N ARG A 322 0.49 -13.01 -8.02
CA ARG A 322 1.28 -11.78 -8.04
C ARG A 322 1.31 -11.14 -6.65
N ASP A 323 0.18 -11.17 -5.94
CA ASP A 323 0.09 -10.69 -4.57
C ASP A 323 0.92 -11.56 -3.62
N LEU A 324 0.83 -12.90 -3.72
CA LEU A 324 1.65 -13.82 -2.92
C LEU A 324 3.15 -13.59 -3.11
N LEU A 325 3.59 -13.38 -4.36
CA LEU A 325 4.97 -13.07 -4.68
C LEU A 325 5.40 -11.68 -4.20
N ALA A 326 4.50 -10.69 -4.27
CA ALA A 326 4.78 -9.34 -3.79
C ALA A 326 4.84 -9.26 -2.26
N TYR A 327 3.97 -10.01 -1.56
CA TYR A 327 3.93 -10.06 -0.10
C TYR A 327 5.00 -10.97 0.49
N LEU A 328 5.53 -11.92 -0.30
CA LEU A 328 6.39 -13.00 0.17
C LEU A 328 5.75 -13.78 1.34
N ASP A 329 4.42 -13.84 1.35
CA ASP A 329 3.63 -14.45 2.40
C ASP A 329 2.52 -15.31 1.80
N ALA A 330 2.76 -16.62 1.80
CA ALA A 330 1.82 -17.60 1.30
C ALA A 330 0.59 -17.78 2.20
N SER A 331 0.58 -17.25 3.42
CA SER A 331 -0.55 -17.39 4.34
C SER A 331 -1.72 -16.45 4.05
N LEU A 332 -1.53 -15.49 3.14
CA LEU A 332 -2.51 -14.47 2.77
C LEU A 332 -3.34 -14.90 1.56
N TYR A 333 -4.40 -15.68 1.75
CA TYR A 333 -5.27 -16.11 0.65
C TYR A 333 -6.48 -15.20 0.40
N GLU A 334 -6.83 -14.36 1.38
CA GLU A 334 -7.96 -13.44 1.37
C GLU A 334 -7.59 -12.09 2.03
N ASP A 335 -8.47 -11.09 1.95
CA ASP A 335 -8.30 -9.79 2.61
C ASP A 335 -8.54 -9.83 4.12
N GLY A 336 -9.12 -10.92 4.63
CA GLY A 336 -9.38 -11.19 6.04
C GLY A 336 -10.63 -10.49 6.60
N LEU A 337 -11.54 -10.03 5.74
CA LEU A 337 -12.80 -9.44 6.17
C LEU A 337 -13.95 -10.45 6.01
N SER A 338 -14.79 -10.51 7.03
CA SER A 338 -15.91 -11.45 7.06
C SER A 338 -17.05 -11.08 6.11
N ASP A 339 -17.12 -9.82 5.67
CA ASP A 339 -18.16 -9.32 4.78
C ASP A 339 -17.72 -9.23 3.31
N THR A 340 -16.52 -9.73 2.98
CA THR A 340 -16.02 -9.87 1.62
C THR A 340 -15.52 -11.29 1.33
N PRO A 341 -16.43 -12.24 1.05
CA PRO A 341 -16.05 -13.62 0.81
C PRO A 341 -15.09 -13.78 -0.38
N TRP A 342 -13.94 -14.42 -0.12
CA TRP A 342 -12.96 -14.76 -1.15
C TRP A 342 -13.52 -15.75 -2.18
N CYS A 343 -12.90 -15.81 -3.35
CA CYS A 343 -13.27 -16.74 -4.43
C CYS A 343 -12.28 -17.91 -4.55
N PRO A 344 -12.68 -19.14 -4.18
CA PRO A 344 -11.83 -20.32 -4.28
C PRO A 344 -11.38 -20.67 -5.70
N GLY A 345 -10.10 -21.00 -5.87
CA GLY A 345 -9.51 -21.50 -7.12
C GLY A 345 -8.95 -20.42 -8.05
N LEU A 346 -9.04 -19.13 -7.69
CA LEU A 346 -8.36 -18.06 -8.43
C LEU A 346 -6.85 -18.07 -8.24
N GLU A 347 -6.38 -18.56 -7.09
CA GLU A 347 -4.98 -18.79 -6.75
C GLU A 347 -4.30 -19.82 -7.67
N ASP A 348 -5.07 -20.76 -8.25
CA ASP A 348 -4.59 -21.81 -9.14
C ASP A 348 -4.54 -21.39 -10.62
N LEU A 349 -5.33 -20.40 -11.02
CA LEU A 349 -5.28 -19.82 -12.38
C LEU A 349 -3.91 -19.17 -12.71
N SER A 350 -3.08 -18.98 -11.68
CA SER A 350 -1.71 -18.48 -11.78
C SER A 350 -0.62 -19.53 -12.03
N GLN A 351 -0.93 -20.83 -12.09
CA GLN A 351 0.06 -21.83 -12.53
C GLN A 351 0.14 -21.98 -14.06
N VAL A 352 -0.70 -21.26 -14.80
CA VAL A 352 -0.59 -21.19 -16.25
C VAL A 352 0.46 -20.12 -16.57
N ASP A 353 1.57 -20.54 -17.16
CA ASP A 353 2.57 -19.67 -17.78
C ASP A 353 1.91 -19.05 -19.03
N ILE A 354 1.13 -17.99 -18.82
CA ILE A 354 0.32 -17.38 -19.87
C ILE A 354 1.23 -16.51 -20.72
N SER A 355 1.72 -17.06 -21.84
CA SER A 355 2.25 -16.27 -22.94
C SER A 355 1.17 -15.27 -23.39
N MET A 356 1.42 -14.00 -23.06
CA MET A 356 0.48 -12.88 -23.13
C MET A 356 0.15 -12.49 -24.59
N SER A 357 -0.99 -12.91 -25.10
CA SER A 357 -1.83 -12.11 -26.03
C SER A 357 -3.20 -12.75 -26.25
N PHE A 358 -3.26 -14.08 -26.24
CA PHE A 358 -4.50 -14.81 -26.55
C PHE A 358 -5.40 -14.98 -25.32
N ALA A 359 -4.80 -15.09 -24.13
CA ALA A 359 -5.52 -15.34 -22.89
C ALA A 359 -6.21 -14.10 -22.31
N TYR A 360 -5.81 -12.87 -22.65
CA TYR A 360 -6.45 -11.68 -22.08
C TYR A 360 -7.79 -11.41 -22.74
N THR A 361 -7.89 -11.62 -24.07
CA THR A 361 -9.16 -11.64 -24.79
C THR A 361 -10.02 -12.86 -24.40
N ALA A 362 -9.38 -13.96 -24.00
CA ALA A 362 -10.08 -15.13 -23.47
C ALA A 362 -10.55 -14.94 -22.02
N LEU A 363 -9.77 -14.29 -21.13
CA LEU A 363 -10.07 -13.97 -19.73
C LEU A 363 -11.11 -12.86 -19.62
N ARG A 364 -11.04 -11.87 -20.52
CA ARG A 364 -12.12 -10.90 -20.75
C ARG A 364 -13.42 -11.59 -21.24
N LYS A 365 -13.32 -12.81 -21.76
CA LYS A 365 -14.43 -13.71 -22.13
C LYS A 365 -14.66 -14.89 -21.17
N VAL A 366 -13.93 -15.01 -20.04
CA VAL A 366 -14.25 -15.99 -18.99
C VAL A 366 -15.37 -15.40 -18.13
N ALA A 367 -16.50 -15.24 -18.81
CA ALA A 367 -17.80 -14.83 -18.31
C ALA A 367 -18.48 -15.96 -17.50
N ASN A 368 -17.73 -16.66 -16.66
CA ASN A 368 -18.24 -17.72 -15.76
C ASN A 368 -17.73 -17.61 -14.31
N PHE A 369 -17.05 -16.52 -13.93
CA PHE A 369 -16.84 -16.19 -12.52
C PHE A 369 -18.14 -15.93 -11.71
N PRO A 370 -19.24 -15.38 -12.28
CA PRO A 370 -20.41 -14.98 -11.48
C PRO A 370 -21.04 -16.10 -10.66
N ASP A 371 -20.94 -17.35 -11.12
CA ASP A 371 -21.57 -18.50 -10.47
C ASP A 371 -20.74 -19.06 -9.30
N TYR A 372 -19.46 -18.68 -9.18
CA TYR A 372 -18.52 -19.26 -8.19
C TYR A 372 -17.79 -18.22 -7.32
N CYS A 373 -17.67 -16.97 -7.77
CA CYS A 373 -17.04 -15.90 -6.99
C CYS A 373 -18.13 -14.97 -6.43
N PRO A 374 -18.40 -14.99 -5.11
CA PRO A 374 -19.46 -14.15 -4.53
C PRO A 374 -19.16 -12.64 -4.65
N ASP A 375 -17.89 -12.25 -4.63
CA ASP A 375 -17.45 -10.85 -4.58
C ASP A 375 -16.91 -10.28 -5.90
N PHE A 376 -17.20 -10.93 -7.03
CA PHE A 376 -16.66 -10.52 -8.34
C PHE A 376 -17.00 -9.09 -8.77
N LYS A 377 -18.01 -8.47 -8.15
CA LYS A 377 -18.41 -7.08 -8.38
C LYS A 377 -17.79 -6.08 -7.41
N ASN A 378 -17.15 -6.54 -6.33
CA ASN A 378 -16.46 -5.68 -5.37
C ASN A 378 -15.36 -4.90 -6.09
N LEU A 379 -15.20 -3.61 -5.78
CA LEU A 379 -14.14 -2.79 -6.37
C LEU A 379 -12.74 -3.36 -6.12
N MET A 380 -12.53 -4.06 -5.01
CA MET A 380 -11.25 -4.69 -4.65
C MET A 380 -11.12 -6.12 -5.18
N PHE A 381 -12.03 -6.60 -6.04
CA PHE A 381 -11.80 -7.87 -6.73
C PHE A 381 -10.63 -7.71 -7.72
N PRO A 382 -9.66 -8.65 -7.78
CA PRO A 382 -8.41 -8.48 -8.52
C PRO A 382 -8.56 -8.47 -10.05
N TYR A 383 -9.74 -8.78 -10.58
CA TYR A 383 -9.98 -8.86 -12.02
C TYR A 383 -11.06 -7.86 -12.46
N ALA A 384 -10.90 -7.33 -13.68
CA ALA A 384 -11.84 -6.39 -14.24
C ALA A 384 -13.22 -7.05 -14.48
N TYR A 385 -14.26 -6.43 -13.94
CA TYR A 385 -15.65 -6.78 -14.22
C TYR A 385 -16.26 -5.79 -15.23
N GLU A 386 -16.82 -6.31 -16.33
CA GLU A 386 -17.59 -5.54 -17.32
C GLU A 386 -19.01 -5.30 -16.77
N GLY A 387 -19.13 -4.29 -15.91
CA GLY A 387 -20.38 -3.89 -15.29
C GLY A 387 -20.18 -2.89 -14.14
N GLU A 388 -21.30 -2.48 -13.55
CA GLU A 388 -21.30 -1.61 -12.38
C GLU A 388 -20.71 -2.36 -11.18
N ALA A 389 -19.67 -1.80 -10.58
CA ALA A 389 -19.11 -2.35 -9.35
C ALA A 389 -20.06 -2.09 -8.17
N GLU A 390 -20.05 -3.01 -7.21
CA GLU A 390 -20.72 -2.82 -5.94
C GLU A 390 -19.97 -1.82 -5.06
N GLN A 391 -20.66 -1.28 -4.05
CA GLN A 391 -20.03 -0.42 -3.06
C GLN A 391 -19.00 -1.22 -2.25
N PHE A 392 -18.06 -0.50 -1.64
CA PHE A 392 -17.19 -1.11 -0.62
C PHE A 392 -18.04 -1.70 0.50
N SER A 393 -17.58 -2.83 1.06
CA SER A 393 -18.23 -3.44 2.21
C SER A 393 -18.16 -2.54 3.45
N THR A 394 -18.88 -2.90 4.51
CA THR A 394 -18.88 -2.09 5.74
C THR A 394 -17.48 -2.12 6.37
N GLN A 395 -16.86 -3.30 6.46
CA GLN A 395 -15.51 -3.43 7.03
C GLN A 395 -14.46 -2.72 6.16
N GLN A 396 -14.56 -2.80 4.82
CA GLN A 396 -13.69 -2.04 3.92
C GLN A 396 -13.81 -0.53 4.17
N GLY A 397 -15.03 -0.02 4.30
CA GLY A 397 -15.29 1.39 4.61
C GLY A 397 -14.69 1.86 5.93
N GLU A 398 -14.82 1.04 6.98
CA GLU A 398 -14.24 1.33 8.30
C GLU A 398 -12.72 1.42 8.26
N ILE A 399 -12.05 0.48 7.56
CA ILE A 399 -10.59 0.48 7.39
C ILE A 399 -10.14 1.75 6.69
N MET A 400 -10.75 2.05 5.55
CA MET A 400 -10.38 3.21 4.75
C MET A 400 -10.57 4.52 5.52
N LEU A 401 -11.69 4.67 6.24
CA LEU A 401 -11.96 5.88 7.01
C LEU A 401 -11.02 6.02 8.23
N LYS A 402 -10.72 4.91 8.93
CA LYS A 402 -9.74 4.91 10.03
C LYS A 402 -8.36 5.32 9.50
N ASN A 403 -7.94 4.76 8.37
CA ASN A 403 -6.63 5.06 7.77
C ASN A 403 -6.54 6.47 7.22
N LEU A 404 -7.61 7.00 6.60
CA LEU A 404 -7.65 8.40 6.16
C LEU A 404 -7.32 9.36 7.31
N ARG A 405 -7.86 9.09 8.50
CA ARG A 405 -7.67 9.92 9.70
C ARG A 405 -6.26 9.84 10.29
N LEU A 406 -5.45 8.85 9.90
CA LEU A 406 -4.04 8.74 10.29
C LEU A 406 -3.15 9.67 9.48
N TYR A 407 -3.52 9.99 8.24
CA TYR A 407 -2.69 10.84 7.40
C TYR A 407 -2.77 12.29 7.89
N PRO A 408 -1.63 12.92 8.19
CA PRO A 408 -1.61 14.28 8.71
C PRO A 408 -2.31 15.26 7.76
#